data_AF-A0A7U1AR00-F1
#
_entry.id   AF-A0A7U1AR00-F1
#
_cell.length_a   1.000
_cell.length_b   1.000
_cell.length_c   1.000
_cell.angle_alpha   90.00
_cell.angle_beta   90.00
_cell.angle_gamma   90.00
#
_symmetry.space_group_name_H-M   'P 1'
#
loop_
_entity.id
_entity.type
_entity.pdbx_description
1 polymer ?
#
loop_
_entity_poly.entity_id
_entity_poly.type
_entity_poly.pdbx_seq_one_letter_code
_entity_poly.pdbx_strand_id
1 'polypeptide(L)'
;MQKTQKKLNEVFILSEINKLLQENNNQISNEIMNYIESIVQNKGIELLINIIIHKLISKSTQITDLDQVIFEKIINVEQDNIIKKLYQYFPKNIKEYKASLTIDYEPLYNLLINEKYQEADQLTQKYLCELANINNKNPRKWLYFTDILLIPLYDLFIIDLLWQVYSNEKFGFSVQKKIWIKNKYDWDVFLEKINWSEQGTMKRYPQEFIWNINAPKGHLPLFNQLRGIQVISYLFEKIFW
;
A
#
# COMPACT_ATOMS: atom_id res chain seq x y z
N MET A 1 -4.12 20.20 -10.49
CA MET A 1 -4.61 19.85 -11.84
C MET A 1 -4.55 18.34 -12.11
N GLN A 2 -3.40 17.66 -11.97
CA GLN A 2 -3.32 16.21 -12.27
C GLN A 2 -4.14 15.28 -11.34
N LYS A 3 -4.28 15.60 -10.04
CA LYS A 3 -5.03 14.76 -9.07
C LYS A 3 -6.55 14.77 -9.28
N THR A 4 -7.13 15.95 -9.48
CA THR A 4 -8.55 16.10 -9.82
C THR A 4 -8.86 15.38 -11.14
N GLN A 5 -7.94 15.45 -12.11
CA GLN A 5 -8.06 14.72 -13.35
C GLN A 5 -7.98 13.19 -13.15
N LYS A 6 -7.08 12.68 -12.30
CA LYS A 6 -6.99 11.24 -12.00
C LYS A 6 -8.28 10.71 -11.38
N LYS A 7 -8.83 11.44 -10.39
CA LYS A 7 -10.11 11.10 -9.76
C LYS A 7 -11.30 11.19 -10.73
N LEU A 8 -11.32 12.19 -11.61
CA LEU A 8 -12.31 12.31 -12.69
C LEU A 8 -12.24 11.13 -13.67
N ASN A 9 -11.02 10.71 -14.04
CA ASN A 9 -10.81 9.58 -14.94
C ASN A 9 -11.24 8.24 -14.28
N GLU A 10 -11.00 8.06 -12.98
CA GLU A 10 -11.49 6.90 -12.22
C GLU A 10 -13.03 6.84 -12.23
N VAL A 11 -13.70 7.97 -11.95
CA VAL A 11 -15.17 8.06 -12.00
C VAL A 11 -15.70 7.77 -13.40
N PHE A 12 -15.05 8.28 -14.44
CA PHE A 12 -15.42 8.04 -15.83
C PHE A 12 -15.34 6.54 -16.18
N ILE A 13 -14.21 5.88 -15.87
CA ILE A 13 -14.05 4.43 -16.12
C ILE A 13 -15.11 3.63 -15.38
N LEU A 14 -15.37 3.95 -14.11
CA LEU A 14 -16.42 3.28 -13.33
C LEU A 14 -17.80 3.47 -13.95
N SER A 15 -18.10 4.67 -14.45
CA SER A 15 -19.39 4.95 -15.10
C SER A 15 -19.55 4.15 -16.39
N GLU A 16 -18.50 4.03 -17.21
CA GLU A 16 -18.56 3.26 -18.46
C GLU A 16 -18.67 1.75 -18.19
N ILE A 17 -17.91 1.24 -17.22
CA ILE A 17 -18.03 -0.17 -16.79
C ILE A 17 -19.46 -0.48 -16.31
N ASN A 18 -20.04 0.40 -15.48
CA ASN A 18 -21.39 0.20 -14.96
C ASN A 18 -22.46 0.29 -16.06
N LYS A 19 -22.28 1.18 -17.03
CA LYS A 19 -23.15 1.29 -18.20
C LYS A 19 -23.11 0.01 -19.03
N LEU A 20 -21.92 -0.49 -19.36
CA LEU A 20 -21.75 -1.74 -20.12
C LEU A 20 -22.33 -2.95 -19.36
N LEU A 21 -22.22 -2.98 -18.03
CA LEU A 21 -22.88 -4.00 -17.20
C LEU A 21 -24.40 -3.94 -17.31
N GLN A 22 -24.98 -2.73 -17.23
CA GLN A 22 -26.44 -2.55 -17.35
C GLN A 22 -26.96 -2.95 -18.73
N GLU A 23 -26.25 -2.58 -19.79
CA GLU A 23 -26.57 -2.97 -21.18
C GLU A 23 -26.52 -4.49 -21.38
N ASN A 24 -25.74 -5.20 -20.55
CA ASN A 24 -25.56 -6.65 -20.61
C ASN A 24 -26.25 -7.41 -19.47
N ASN A 25 -27.38 -6.91 -18.94
CA ASN A 25 -28.17 -7.57 -17.89
C ASN A 25 -27.36 -7.93 -16.62
N ASN A 26 -26.37 -7.10 -16.27
CA ASN A 26 -25.41 -7.32 -15.18
C ASN A 26 -24.53 -8.58 -15.34
N GLN A 27 -24.41 -9.13 -16.55
CA GLN A 27 -23.47 -10.20 -16.86
C GLN A 27 -22.14 -9.64 -17.39
N ILE A 28 -21.05 -10.34 -17.09
CA ILE A 28 -19.72 -9.99 -17.60
C ILE A 28 -19.65 -10.42 -19.08
N SER A 29 -19.88 -9.47 -19.98
CA SER A 29 -19.87 -9.69 -21.44
C SER A 29 -18.48 -9.52 -22.04
N ASN A 30 -18.30 -10.01 -23.28
CA ASN A 30 -17.07 -9.79 -24.04
C ASN A 30 -16.80 -8.30 -24.32
N GLU A 31 -17.85 -7.46 -24.40
CA GLU A 31 -17.70 -6.01 -24.58
C GLU A 31 -17.03 -5.36 -23.37
N ILE A 32 -17.44 -5.73 -22.16
CA ILE A 32 -16.82 -5.28 -20.90
C ILE A 32 -15.36 -5.75 -20.84
N MET A 33 -15.11 -6.99 -21.22
CA MET A 33 -13.76 -7.56 -21.25
C MET A 33 -12.83 -6.81 -22.21
N ASN A 34 -13.31 -6.54 -23.43
CA ASN A 34 -12.57 -5.77 -24.43
C ASN A 34 -12.31 -4.33 -23.95
N TYR A 35 -13.27 -3.71 -23.27
CA TYR A 35 -13.08 -2.38 -22.69
C TYR A 35 -11.99 -2.39 -21.61
N ILE A 36 -12.01 -3.34 -20.68
CA ILE A 36 -10.96 -3.51 -19.66
C ILE A 36 -9.59 -3.73 -20.31
N GLU A 37 -9.51 -4.59 -21.33
CA GLU A 37 -8.26 -4.82 -22.07
C GLU A 37 -7.74 -3.56 -22.75
N SER A 38 -8.63 -2.74 -23.33
CA SER A 38 -8.26 -1.46 -23.92
C SER A 38 -7.69 -0.47 -22.89
N ILE A 39 -8.22 -0.46 -21.66
CA ILE A 39 -7.70 0.37 -20.56
C ILE A 39 -6.29 -0.10 -20.18
N VAL A 40 -6.11 -1.41 -20.05
CA VAL A 40 -4.80 -2.02 -19.73
C VAL A 40 -3.75 -1.66 -20.78
N GLN A 41 -4.09 -1.76 -22.07
CA GLN A 41 -3.18 -1.45 -23.18
C GLN A 41 -2.82 0.04 -23.26
N ASN A 42 -3.74 0.95 -22.91
CA ASN A 42 -3.55 2.40 -23.02
C ASN A 42 -2.93 3.06 -21.77
N LYS A 43 -2.10 2.32 -21.00
CA LYS A 43 -1.50 2.80 -19.74
C LYS A 43 -2.52 3.21 -18.65
N GLY A 44 -3.77 2.75 -18.76
CA GLY A 44 -4.81 2.97 -17.76
C GLY A 44 -4.78 2.00 -16.58
N ILE A 45 -3.78 1.12 -16.51
CA ILE A 45 -3.65 0.09 -15.46
C ILE A 45 -3.63 0.68 -14.05
N GLU A 46 -3.01 1.85 -13.86
CA GLU A 46 -3.01 2.55 -12.57
C GLU A 46 -4.42 2.92 -12.09
N LEU A 47 -5.32 3.24 -13.02
CA LEU A 47 -6.71 3.60 -12.70
C LEU A 47 -7.46 2.35 -12.22
N LEU A 48 -7.25 1.20 -12.89
CA LEU A 48 -7.83 -0.07 -12.47
C LEU A 48 -7.27 -0.53 -11.11
N ILE A 49 -5.96 -0.35 -10.86
CA ILE A 49 -5.34 -0.61 -9.55
C ILE A 49 -6.00 0.24 -8.46
N ASN A 50 -6.17 1.54 -8.70
CA ASN A 50 -6.81 2.44 -7.73
C ASN A 50 -8.26 2.05 -7.44
N ILE A 51 -9.05 1.72 -8.47
CA ILE A 51 -10.42 1.23 -8.32
C ILE A 51 -10.47 -0.01 -7.43
N ILE A 52 -9.61 -0.99 -7.71
CA ILE A 52 -9.53 -2.25 -6.97
C ILE A 52 -9.11 -2.01 -5.51
N ILE A 53 -8.08 -1.20 -5.28
CA ILE A 53 -7.62 -0.85 -3.93
C ILE A 53 -8.73 -0.15 -3.15
N HIS A 54 -9.44 0.81 -3.75
CA HIS A 54 -10.52 1.51 -3.09
C HIS A 54 -11.65 0.56 -2.66
N LYS A 55 -12.02 -0.39 -3.51
CA LYS A 55 -13.01 -1.44 -3.18
C LYS A 55 -12.52 -2.41 -2.11
N LEU A 56 -11.22 -2.71 -2.07
CA LEU A 56 -10.63 -3.55 -1.03
C LEU A 56 -10.71 -2.90 0.35
N ILE A 57 -10.34 -1.62 0.44
CA ILE A 57 -10.25 -0.92 1.72
C ILE A 57 -11.60 -0.38 2.23
N SER A 58 -12.55 -0.08 1.34
CA SER A 58 -13.81 0.54 1.75
C SER A 58 -14.78 -0.48 2.36
N LYS A 59 -15.27 -0.22 3.57
CA LYS A 59 -16.18 -1.14 4.28
C LYS A 59 -17.54 -1.33 3.60
N SER A 60 -18.03 -0.33 2.88
CA SER A 60 -19.37 -0.35 2.27
C SER A 60 -19.43 -1.04 0.92
N THR A 61 -18.28 -1.30 0.29
CA THR A 61 -18.22 -1.87 -1.05
C THR A 61 -18.12 -3.39 -1.01
N GLN A 62 -19.05 -4.08 -1.68
CA GLN A 62 -18.95 -5.51 -1.94
C GLN A 62 -18.04 -5.76 -3.16
N ILE A 63 -17.17 -6.76 -3.04
CA ILE A 63 -16.36 -7.24 -4.15
C ILE A 63 -17.22 -8.11 -5.06
N THR A 64 -17.29 -7.74 -6.34
CA THR A 64 -18.05 -8.45 -7.37
C THR A 64 -17.18 -9.45 -8.12
N ASP A 65 -17.78 -10.29 -8.97
CA ASP A 65 -17.02 -11.18 -9.85
C ASP A 65 -16.26 -10.39 -10.93
N LEU A 66 -16.78 -9.23 -11.35
CA LEU A 66 -16.06 -8.34 -12.27
C LEU A 66 -14.76 -7.80 -11.63
N ASP A 67 -14.79 -7.51 -10.33
CA ASP A 67 -13.60 -7.04 -9.61
C ASP A 67 -12.52 -8.12 -9.58
N GLN A 68 -12.91 -9.39 -9.42
CA GLN A 68 -12.00 -10.52 -9.53
C GLN A 68 -11.40 -10.63 -10.93
N VAL A 69 -12.20 -10.45 -11.98
CA VAL A 69 -11.72 -10.47 -13.37
C VAL A 69 -10.76 -9.32 -13.68
N ILE A 70 -11.08 -8.09 -13.23
CA ILE A 70 -10.20 -6.92 -13.36
C ILE A 70 -8.87 -7.19 -12.64
N PHE A 71 -8.93 -7.73 -11.42
CA PHE A 71 -7.75 -8.08 -10.64
C PHE A 71 -6.86 -9.09 -11.38
N GLU A 72 -7.44 -10.17 -11.91
CA GLU A 72 -6.71 -11.17 -12.72
C GLU A 72 -6.07 -10.56 -13.96
N LYS A 73 -6.78 -9.65 -14.65
CA LYS A 73 -6.22 -8.94 -15.81
C LYS A 73 -5.03 -8.06 -15.42
N ILE A 74 -5.09 -7.31 -14.31
CA ILE A 74 -3.97 -6.49 -13.82
C ILE A 74 -2.73 -7.36 -13.55
N ILE A 75 -2.91 -8.53 -12.95
CA ILE A 75 -1.82 -9.45 -12.58
C ILE A 75 -1.15 -10.05 -13.82
N ASN A 76 -1.92 -10.35 -14.86
CA ASN A 76 -1.43 -11.01 -16.08
C ASN A 76 -0.67 -10.08 -17.02
N VAL A 77 -0.61 -8.77 -16.74
CA VAL A 77 0.18 -7.82 -17.54
C VAL A 77 1.68 -8.08 -17.35
N GLU A 78 2.44 -8.13 -18.45
CA GLU A 78 3.90 -8.31 -18.48
C GLU A 78 4.70 -7.08 -17.96
N GLN A 79 4.12 -6.30 -17.05
CA GLN A 79 4.82 -5.27 -16.29
C GLN A 79 5.06 -5.79 -14.88
N ASP A 80 6.22 -5.49 -14.30
CA ASP A 80 6.53 -5.75 -12.89
C ASP A 80 5.74 -4.80 -11.97
N ASN A 81 4.41 -4.84 -12.08
CA ASN A 81 3.55 -4.04 -11.24
C ASN A 81 3.54 -4.62 -9.83
N ILE A 82 3.26 -3.75 -8.86
CA ILE A 82 3.26 -4.13 -7.46
C ILE A 82 2.31 -5.31 -7.20
N ILE A 83 1.11 -5.30 -7.80
CA ILE A 83 0.04 -6.31 -7.66
C ILE A 83 0.46 -7.70 -8.14
N LYS A 84 1.29 -7.79 -9.19
CA LYS A 84 1.85 -9.05 -9.71
C LYS A 84 2.75 -9.72 -8.69
N LYS A 85 3.60 -8.95 -7.99
CA LYS A 85 4.40 -9.47 -6.86
C LYS A 85 3.50 -9.97 -5.74
N LEU A 86 2.37 -9.28 -5.51
CA LEU A 86 1.42 -9.67 -4.47
C LEU A 86 0.71 -11.00 -4.74
N TYR A 87 0.29 -11.26 -5.98
CA TYR A 87 -0.39 -12.50 -6.36
C TYR A 87 0.51 -13.74 -6.21
N GLN A 88 1.83 -13.57 -6.29
CA GLN A 88 2.78 -14.65 -6.06
C GLN A 88 2.78 -15.13 -4.60
N TYR A 89 2.41 -14.26 -3.65
CA TYR A 89 2.63 -14.48 -2.22
C TYR A 89 1.34 -14.56 -1.38
N PHE A 90 0.17 -14.24 -1.94
CA PHE A 90 -1.12 -14.14 -1.22
C PHE A 90 -2.30 -14.67 -2.09
N PRO A 91 -3.49 -14.94 -1.50
CA PRO A 91 -4.49 -15.78 -2.11
C PRO A 91 -5.05 -15.12 -3.37
N LYS A 92 -5.32 -15.98 -4.35
CA LYS A 92 -5.76 -15.63 -5.71
C LYS A 92 -7.13 -14.96 -5.75
N ASN A 93 -7.79 -14.82 -4.60
CA ASN A 93 -9.16 -14.36 -4.47
C ASN A 93 -9.24 -13.04 -3.69
N ILE A 94 -9.65 -11.98 -4.39
CA ILE A 94 -9.76 -10.64 -3.82
C ILE A 94 -10.87 -10.54 -2.75
N LYS A 95 -11.88 -11.42 -2.77
CA LYS A 95 -12.91 -11.49 -1.73
C LYS A 95 -12.34 -12.04 -0.42
N GLU A 96 -11.56 -13.12 -0.50
CA GLU A 96 -10.88 -13.72 0.66
C GLU A 96 -9.88 -12.75 1.27
N TYR A 97 -9.15 -12.04 0.40
CA TYR A 97 -8.24 -10.98 0.81
C TYR A 97 -8.96 -9.89 1.63
N LYS A 98 -10.06 -9.34 1.10
CA LYS A 98 -10.86 -8.32 1.81
C LYS A 98 -11.38 -8.82 3.16
N ALA A 99 -11.85 -10.06 3.21
CA ALA A 99 -12.38 -10.67 4.43
C ALA A 99 -11.30 -10.88 5.51
N SER A 100 -10.02 -10.89 5.12
CA SER A 100 -8.88 -11.08 6.04
C SER A 100 -8.35 -9.77 6.64
N LEU A 101 -8.84 -8.61 6.19
CA LEU A 101 -8.47 -7.31 6.76
C LEU A 101 -9.21 -7.06 8.07
N THR A 102 -8.49 -6.58 9.07
CA THR A 102 -9.03 -6.44 10.43
C THR A 102 -9.42 -5.01 10.79
N ILE A 103 -8.91 -4.01 10.06
CA ILE A 103 -9.17 -2.59 10.32
C ILE A 103 -9.59 -1.83 9.05
N ASP A 104 -9.99 -0.57 9.24
CA ASP A 104 -10.39 0.34 8.17
C ASP A 104 -9.19 1.12 7.62
N TYR A 105 -8.91 0.98 6.33
CA TYR A 105 -7.78 1.62 5.66
C TYR A 105 -8.17 2.85 4.83
N GLU A 106 -9.46 3.16 4.71
CA GLU A 106 -9.94 4.33 3.98
C GLU A 106 -9.33 5.65 4.50
N PRO A 107 -9.13 5.86 5.82
CA PRO A 107 -8.45 7.06 6.32
C PRO A 107 -7.01 7.18 5.85
N LEU A 108 -6.24 6.09 5.84
CA LEU A 108 -4.85 6.09 5.37
C LEU A 108 -4.77 6.37 3.87
N TYR A 109 -5.63 5.73 3.09
CA TYR A 109 -5.77 6.03 1.66
C TYR A 109 -6.05 7.52 1.43
N ASN A 110 -7.02 8.10 2.14
CA ASN A 110 -7.38 9.50 1.99
C ASN A 110 -6.22 10.45 2.32
N LEU A 111 -5.39 10.14 3.33
CA LEU A 111 -4.20 10.94 3.62
C LEU A 111 -3.16 10.83 2.50
N LEU A 112 -2.87 9.61 2.05
CA LEU A 112 -1.85 9.34 1.04
C LEU A 112 -2.20 9.93 -0.35
N ILE A 113 -3.44 9.76 -0.83
CA ILE A 113 -3.86 10.32 -2.12
C ILE A 113 -3.83 11.87 -2.12
N ASN A 114 -3.99 12.48 -0.94
CA ASN A 114 -3.87 13.92 -0.74
C ASN A 114 -2.43 14.36 -0.42
N GLU A 115 -1.45 13.46 -0.46
CA GLU A 115 -0.03 13.71 -0.14
C GLU A 115 0.20 14.27 1.27
N LYS A 116 -0.71 13.98 2.21
CA LYS A 116 -0.58 14.30 3.63
C LYS A 116 0.30 13.27 4.33
N TYR A 117 1.56 13.21 3.91
CA TYR A 117 2.48 12.12 4.27
C TYR A 117 2.83 12.09 5.76
N GLN A 118 2.88 13.24 6.42
CA GLN A 118 3.16 13.30 7.85
C GLN A 118 2.01 12.71 8.67
N GLU A 119 0.78 13.06 8.33
CA GLU A 119 -0.42 12.51 8.97
C GLU A 119 -0.59 11.03 8.62
N ALA A 120 -0.30 10.63 7.38
CA ALA A 120 -0.31 9.23 6.95
C ALA A 120 0.70 8.39 7.74
N ASP A 121 1.88 8.93 8.02
CA ASP A 121 2.90 8.28 8.85
C ASP A 121 2.42 8.06 10.28
N GLN A 122 1.88 9.10 10.92
CA GLN A 122 1.30 9.02 12.26
C GLN A 122 0.17 7.99 12.35
N LEU A 123 -0.71 7.96 11.34
CA LEU A 123 -1.80 6.99 11.27
C LEU A 123 -1.26 5.57 11.05
N THR A 124 -0.23 5.42 10.23
CA THR A 124 0.44 4.13 10.01
C THR A 124 0.98 3.57 11.33
N GLN A 125 1.65 4.39 12.15
CA GLN A 125 2.12 3.96 13.47
C GLN A 125 0.98 3.52 14.39
N LYS A 126 -0.15 4.25 14.36
CA LYS A 126 -1.34 3.90 15.13
C LYS A 126 -1.91 2.55 14.71
N TYR A 127 -2.03 2.30 13.40
CA TYR A 127 -2.50 1.02 12.87
C TYR A 127 -1.59 -0.13 13.27
N LEU A 128 -0.27 0.02 13.16
CA LEU A 128 0.65 -1.05 13.57
C LEU A 128 0.52 -1.39 15.07
N CYS A 129 0.30 -0.39 15.93
CA CYS A 129 0.03 -0.62 17.36
C CYS A 129 -1.32 -1.30 17.60
N GLU A 130 -2.36 -0.91 16.86
CA GLU A 130 -3.70 -1.51 16.93
C GLU A 130 -3.68 -2.98 16.49
N LEU A 131 -3.05 -3.27 15.35
CA LEU A 131 -2.89 -4.62 14.80
C LEU A 131 -2.07 -5.54 15.69
N ALA A 132 -1.06 -5.00 16.39
CA ALA A 132 -0.31 -5.73 17.39
C ALA A 132 -1.08 -5.93 18.72
N ASN A 133 -2.35 -5.49 18.79
CA ASN A 133 -3.21 -5.54 19.98
C ASN A 133 -2.59 -4.86 21.21
N ILE A 134 -1.79 -3.80 20.99
CA ILE A 134 -1.12 -3.07 22.06
C ILE A 134 -2.15 -2.24 22.84
N ASN A 135 -3.10 -1.61 22.15
CA ASN A 135 -4.07 -0.69 22.76
C ASN A 135 -4.93 -1.35 23.86
N ASN A 136 -5.15 -2.67 23.77
CA ASN A 136 -5.93 -3.41 24.77
C ASN A 136 -5.08 -3.96 25.93
N LYS A 137 -3.79 -4.23 25.71
CA LYS A 137 -2.90 -4.84 26.72
C LYS A 137 -2.11 -3.81 27.53
N ASN A 138 -1.62 -2.74 26.88
CA ASN A 138 -0.84 -1.68 27.50
C ASN A 138 -0.79 -0.47 26.54
N PRO A 139 -1.38 0.70 26.87
CA PRO A 139 -1.63 1.80 25.93
C PRO A 139 -0.36 2.61 25.55
N ARG A 140 0.70 1.91 25.15
CA ARG A 140 1.92 2.51 24.59
C ARG A 140 1.76 2.80 23.11
N LYS A 141 2.50 3.79 22.64
CA LYS A 141 2.51 4.24 21.23
C LYS A 141 3.74 3.74 20.46
N TRP A 142 4.31 2.60 20.86
CA TRP A 142 5.49 2.00 20.23
C TRP A 142 5.44 0.47 20.31
N LEU A 143 6.14 -0.18 19.38
CA LEU A 143 6.22 -1.64 19.22
C LEU A 143 7.56 -2.17 19.78
N TYR A 144 7.52 -3.36 20.36
CA TYR A 144 8.66 -4.26 20.59
C TYR A 144 8.74 -5.23 19.42
N PHE A 145 9.89 -5.88 19.24
CA PHE A 145 10.06 -6.86 18.16
C PHE A 145 9.08 -8.04 18.27
N THR A 146 8.69 -8.44 19.48
CA THR A 146 7.67 -9.49 19.70
C THR A 146 6.28 -9.10 19.24
N ASP A 147 5.95 -7.80 19.25
CA ASP A 147 4.65 -7.31 18.80
C ASP A 147 4.49 -7.44 17.29
N ILE A 148 5.59 -7.34 16.55
CA ILE A 148 5.60 -7.47 15.09
C ILE A 148 5.06 -8.83 14.66
N LEU A 149 5.33 -9.88 15.45
CA LEU A 149 4.83 -11.23 15.19
C LEU A 149 3.31 -11.28 15.19
N LEU A 150 2.64 -10.44 15.98
CA LEU A 150 1.18 -10.38 16.12
C LEU A 150 0.49 -9.62 14.99
N ILE A 151 1.21 -8.79 14.23
CA ILE A 151 0.62 -8.01 13.13
C ILE A 151 0.18 -8.96 12.02
N PRO A 152 -1.10 -8.96 11.61
CA PRO A 152 -1.58 -9.80 10.52
C PRO A 152 -0.90 -9.44 9.18
N LEU A 153 -0.60 -10.45 8.37
CA LEU A 153 0.16 -10.26 7.13
C LEU A 153 -0.60 -9.44 6.09
N TYR A 154 -1.90 -9.70 5.92
CA TYR A 154 -2.76 -8.96 4.98
C TYR A 154 -2.87 -7.48 5.33
N ASP A 155 -3.02 -7.18 6.62
CA ASP A 155 -3.08 -5.82 7.13
C ASP A 155 -1.76 -5.07 6.92
N LEU A 156 -0.62 -5.68 7.26
CA LEU A 156 0.70 -5.08 7.03
C LEU A 156 0.95 -4.83 5.54
N PHE A 157 0.54 -5.76 4.70
CA PHE A 157 0.65 -5.62 3.27
C PHE A 157 -0.20 -4.45 2.75
N ILE A 158 -1.46 -4.27 3.20
CA ILE A 158 -2.29 -3.16 2.69
C ILE A 158 -1.63 -1.83 3.00
N ILE A 159 -1.07 -1.70 4.21
CA ILE A 159 -0.31 -0.51 4.60
C ILE A 159 0.84 -0.28 3.59
N ASP A 160 1.65 -1.30 3.34
CA ASP A 160 2.80 -1.22 2.42
C ASP A 160 2.41 -0.93 0.95
N LEU A 161 1.30 -1.53 0.49
CA LEU A 161 0.74 -1.33 -0.85
C LEU A 161 0.26 0.11 -1.03
N LEU A 162 -0.49 0.64 -0.05
CA LEU A 162 -0.98 2.01 -0.09
C LEU A 162 0.21 2.99 -0.15
N TRP A 163 1.22 2.82 0.69
CA TRP A 163 2.41 3.65 0.66
C TRP A 163 3.09 3.65 -0.71
N GLN A 164 3.24 2.48 -1.34
CA GLN A 164 3.88 2.39 -2.66
C GLN A 164 3.03 3.01 -3.76
N VAL A 165 1.74 2.68 -3.85
CA VAL A 165 0.86 3.16 -4.94
C VAL A 165 0.73 4.67 -4.93
N TYR A 166 0.53 5.27 -3.75
CA TYR A 166 0.32 6.71 -3.63
C TYR A 166 1.60 7.52 -3.47
N SER A 167 2.78 6.88 -3.56
CA SER A 167 4.09 7.55 -3.62
C SER A 167 4.85 7.25 -4.91
N ASN A 168 4.19 6.70 -5.94
CA ASN A 168 4.84 6.26 -7.17
C ASN A 168 6.04 5.33 -6.91
N GLU A 169 5.80 4.30 -6.09
CA GLU A 169 6.75 3.26 -5.65
C GLU A 169 7.98 3.79 -4.89
N LYS A 170 7.88 5.00 -4.33
CA LYS A 170 8.99 5.64 -3.62
C LYS A 170 9.04 5.27 -2.15
N PHE A 171 7.90 5.09 -1.50
CA PHE A 171 7.73 4.84 -0.07
C PHE A 171 7.12 3.46 0.19
N GLY A 172 7.34 2.92 1.38
CA GLY A 172 6.90 1.59 1.80
C GLY A 172 7.98 0.81 2.55
N PHE A 173 7.56 -0.07 3.45
CA PHE A 173 8.44 -0.98 4.18
C PHE A 173 9.13 -2.00 3.27
N SER A 174 8.46 -2.51 2.24
CA SER A 174 9.12 -3.40 1.26
C SER A 174 10.14 -2.67 0.40
N VAL A 175 9.92 -1.38 0.13
CA VAL A 175 10.90 -0.51 -0.53
C VAL A 175 12.13 -0.33 0.37
N GLN A 176 11.92 -0.07 1.66
CA GLN A 176 13.00 0.00 2.65
C GLN A 176 13.77 -1.31 2.75
N LYS A 177 13.07 -2.45 2.86
CA LYS A 177 13.70 -3.78 2.88
C LYS A 177 14.58 -4.03 1.65
N LYS A 178 14.11 -3.68 0.44
CA LYS A 178 14.89 -3.79 -0.80
C LYS A 178 16.16 -2.94 -0.77
N ILE A 179 16.08 -1.73 -0.21
CA ILE A 179 17.26 -0.86 -0.03
C ILE A 179 18.23 -1.50 0.97
N TRP A 180 17.75 -2.01 2.10
CA TRP A 180 18.59 -2.68 3.10
C TRP A 180 19.32 -3.92 2.52
N ILE A 181 18.61 -4.80 1.81
CA ILE A 181 19.20 -5.96 1.13
C ILE A 181 20.25 -5.54 0.10
N LYS A 182 19.94 -4.53 -0.73
CA LYS A 182 20.87 -4.03 -1.76
C LYS A 182 22.17 -3.47 -1.16
N ASN A 183 22.12 -2.97 0.08
CA ASN A 183 23.28 -2.51 0.82
C ASN A 183 23.85 -3.58 1.75
N LYS A 184 23.72 -4.87 1.38
CA LYS A 184 24.34 -6.01 2.07
C LYS A 184 23.96 -6.09 3.55
N TYR A 185 22.73 -5.72 3.89
CA TYR A 185 22.19 -5.76 5.25
C TYR A 185 22.89 -4.79 6.24
N ASP A 186 23.63 -3.81 5.73
CA ASP A 186 24.28 -2.78 6.53
C ASP A 186 23.26 -1.71 6.98
N TRP A 187 23.06 -1.59 8.29
CA TRP A 187 22.08 -0.68 8.87
C TRP A 187 22.49 0.78 8.80
N ASP A 188 23.77 1.10 8.96
CA ASP A 188 24.24 2.49 8.92
C ASP A 188 24.12 3.03 7.50
N VAL A 189 24.55 2.24 6.50
CA VAL A 189 24.39 2.58 5.09
C VAL A 189 22.90 2.68 4.72
N PHE A 190 22.07 1.76 5.21
CA PHE A 190 20.62 1.82 4.96
C PHE A 190 19.98 3.11 5.51
N LEU A 191 20.25 3.45 6.78
CA LEU A 191 19.68 4.63 7.44
C LEU A 191 20.11 5.93 6.76
N GLU A 192 21.36 6.02 6.28
CA GLU A 192 21.81 7.16 5.49
C GLU A 192 21.13 7.21 4.11
N LYS A 193 20.98 6.06 3.43
CA LYS A 193 20.34 5.98 2.10
C LYS A 193 18.89 6.41 2.10
N ILE A 194 18.14 6.06 3.15
CA ILE A 194 16.74 6.51 3.31
C ILE A 194 16.64 7.85 4.04
N ASN A 195 17.78 8.48 4.35
CA ASN A 195 17.87 9.81 4.96
C ASN A 195 17.19 9.88 6.34
N TRP A 196 17.41 8.86 7.17
CA TRP A 196 17.05 8.83 8.60
C TRP A 196 18.24 9.18 9.50
N SER A 197 19.45 9.08 8.98
CA SER A 197 20.67 9.59 9.59
C SER A 197 21.48 10.40 8.58
N GLU A 198 22.33 11.27 9.10
CA GLU A 198 23.35 11.98 8.34
C GLU A 198 24.64 11.97 9.15
N GLN A 199 25.72 11.43 8.59
CA GLN A 199 27.04 11.34 9.24
C GLN A 199 26.96 10.71 10.65
N GLY A 200 26.23 9.60 10.77
CA GLY A 200 26.02 8.90 12.04
C GLY A 200 25.06 9.58 13.03
N THR A 201 24.51 10.75 12.71
CA THR A 201 23.53 11.44 13.56
C THR A 201 22.11 11.16 13.09
N MET A 202 21.27 10.61 13.98
CA MET A 202 19.86 10.34 13.69
C MET A 202 19.04 11.63 13.59
N LYS A 203 18.11 11.65 12.64
CA LYS A 203 17.21 12.78 12.44
C LYS A 203 16.15 12.92 13.53
N ARG A 204 15.84 14.16 13.88
CA ARG A 204 14.83 14.55 14.87
C ARG A 204 13.45 14.68 14.25
N TYR A 205 12.52 13.93 14.81
CA TYR A 205 11.12 13.99 14.43
C TYR A 205 10.41 15.21 15.04
N PRO A 206 9.48 15.86 14.31
CA PRO A 206 9.17 15.68 12.89
C PRO A 206 10.00 16.56 11.94
N GLN A 207 10.74 17.56 12.44
CA GLN A 207 11.20 18.69 11.63
C GLN A 207 12.32 18.35 10.64
N GLU A 208 13.14 17.33 10.93
CA GLU A 208 14.29 16.99 10.07
C GLU A 208 13.93 15.99 8.96
N PHE A 209 12.71 15.44 8.98
CA PHE A 209 12.18 14.54 7.96
C PHE A 209 11.50 15.31 6.81
N ILE A 210 11.44 14.68 5.63
CA ILE A 210 10.89 15.27 4.41
C ILE A 210 9.50 14.67 4.15
N TRP A 211 8.46 15.47 4.36
CA TRP A 211 7.06 15.05 4.29
C TRP A 211 6.41 15.29 2.92
N ASN A 212 7.14 15.03 1.84
CA ASN A 212 6.64 15.18 0.47
C ASN A 212 7.32 14.20 -0.49
N ILE A 213 6.82 14.13 -1.72
CA ILE A 213 7.29 13.19 -2.75
C ILE A 213 8.76 13.37 -3.13
N ASN A 214 9.41 14.50 -2.80
CA ASN A 214 10.83 14.73 -3.11
C ASN A 214 11.77 13.99 -2.15
N ALA A 215 11.28 13.49 -1.01
CA ALA A 215 12.09 12.71 -0.06
C ALA A 215 12.74 11.48 -0.72
N PRO A 216 13.91 10.98 -0.27
CA PRO A 216 14.56 9.83 -0.88
C PRO A 216 13.70 8.56 -0.92
N LYS A 217 14.03 7.63 -1.83
CA LYS A 217 13.36 6.33 -1.89
C LYS A 217 13.52 5.60 -0.54
N GLY A 218 12.43 5.05 -0.01
CA GLY A 218 12.36 4.40 1.30
C GLY A 218 12.26 5.35 2.49
N HIS A 219 12.22 6.68 2.30
CA HIS A 219 12.20 7.63 3.41
C HIS A 219 10.99 7.46 4.34
N LEU A 220 9.84 7.07 3.79
CA LEU A 220 8.59 6.85 4.53
C LEU A 220 8.03 5.45 4.25
N PRO A 221 7.15 4.93 5.12
CA PRO A 221 6.82 5.44 6.47
C PRO A 221 8.01 5.31 7.44
N LEU A 222 8.03 6.12 8.49
CA LEU A 222 9.04 6.06 9.53
C LEU A 222 8.87 4.79 10.39
N PHE A 223 9.96 4.39 11.04
CA PHE A 223 9.91 3.36 12.07
C PHE A 223 10.89 3.76 13.17
N ASN A 224 10.41 3.90 14.40
CA ASN A 224 11.19 4.55 15.46
C ASN A 224 12.45 3.73 15.85
N GLN A 225 13.63 4.33 15.66
CA GLN A 225 14.94 3.71 15.97
C GLN A 225 15.49 4.06 17.37
N LEU A 226 14.76 4.81 18.20
CA LEU A 226 15.20 5.16 19.58
C LEU A 226 15.45 3.94 20.47
N ARG A 227 14.95 2.76 20.07
CA ARG A 227 15.12 1.47 20.78
C ARG A 227 15.94 0.47 19.98
N GLY A 228 16.72 0.96 19.02
CA GLY A 228 17.54 0.16 18.12
C GLY A 228 16.78 -0.41 16.92
N ILE A 229 17.50 -1.17 16.11
CA ILE A 229 17.07 -1.71 14.80
C ILE A 229 16.20 -2.97 14.87
N GLN A 230 16.08 -3.61 16.04
CA GLN A 230 15.48 -4.94 16.15
C GLN A 230 14.04 -4.97 15.64
N VAL A 231 13.26 -3.92 15.94
CA VAL A 231 11.85 -3.90 15.59
C VAL A 231 11.65 -3.78 14.07
N ILE A 232 12.44 -2.94 13.38
CA ILE A 232 12.39 -2.84 11.92
C ILE A 232 12.98 -4.09 11.24
N SER A 233 13.98 -4.74 11.85
CA SER A 233 14.50 -6.03 11.37
C SER A 233 13.42 -7.11 11.33
N TYR A 234 12.68 -7.28 12.43
CA TYR A 234 11.56 -8.22 12.49
C TYR A 234 10.43 -7.84 11.53
N LEU A 235 10.20 -6.55 11.30
CA LEU A 235 9.24 -6.08 10.30
C LEU A 235 9.67 -6.52 8.90
N PHE A 236 10.95 -6.35 8.56
CA PHE A 236 11.50 -6.81 7.29
C PHE A 236 11.42 -8.32 7.13
N GLU A 237 11.62 -9.10 8.19
CA GLU A 237 11.46 -10.57 8.13
C GLU A 237 10.03 -10.99 7.78
N LYS A 238 9.01 -10.26 8.24
CA LYS A 238 7.60 -10.53 7.87
C LYS A 238 7.24 -10.15 6.42
N ILE A 239 8.05 -9.33 5.75
CA ILE A 239 7.77 -8.85 4.40
C ILE A 239 8.43 -9.78 3.38
N PHE A 240 7.67 -10.67 2.75
CA PHE A 240 8.20 -11.61 1.74
C PHE A 240 7.77 -11.30 0.30
N TRP A 241 7.10 -10.17 0.08
CA TRP A 241 6.69 -9.67 -1.24
C TRP A 241 7.66 -8.65 -1.88
#